data_AF-A0A7Y4UCQ5-F1
#
_entry.id   AF-A0A7Y4UCQ5-F1
#
_cell.length_a   1.000
_cell.length_b   1.000
_cell.length_c   1.000
_cell.angle_alpha   90.00
_cell.angle_beta   90.00
_cell.angle_gamma   90.00
#
_symmetry.space_group_name_H-M   'P 1'
#
loop_
_entity.id
_entity.type
_entity.pdbx_description
1 polymer ?
#
loop_
_entity_poly.entity_id
_entity_poly.type
_entity_poly.pdbx_seq_one_letter_code
_entity_poly.pdbx_strand_id
1 'polypeptide(L)'
;MTESLLNEAATHVEAEQCGSTGIPNFVYGHGRLDIKAAYDLATATVELSATTINQRSGEIKVNVIAPAALKWRVAKRAEWLTLSGNSDFTGSATFTLRVAENTAAAARSGVIQIAGRSFTLTQAGSEPFAVSGRVFDGNGVPQPHVRIAFMREDGLEGEPPDVTTDAQGRWSQTGFTPGPVYRVIASRGRESFAPSAYTVSAPVTALNFIEVNRRIILPFFR
;
A
#
# COMPACT_ATOMS: atom_id res chain seq x y z
N MET A 1 23.72 13.86 -7.71
CA MET A 1 24.13 12.85 -6.73
C MET A 1 23.82 13.39 -5.34
N THR A 2 23.16 12.63 -4.46
CA THR A 2 22.74 13.11 -3.12
C THR A 2 23.76 12.72 -2.05
N GLU A 3 23.76 13.42 -0.91
CA GLU A 3 24.62 13.10 0.25
C GLU A 3 24.43 11.66 0.74
N SER A 4 23.21 11.14 0.68
CA SER A 4 22.94 9.75 1.10
C SER A 4 23.59 8.69 0.19
N LEU A 5 23.76 8.97 -1.11
CA LEU A 5 24.49 8.08 -2.02
C LEU A 5 26.00 8.14 -1.76
N LEU A 6 26.53 9.32 -1.44
CA LEU A 6 27.93 9.51 -1.05
C LEU A 6 28.25 8.75 0.25
N ASN A 7 27.36 8.85 1.24
CA ASN A 7 27.51 8.14 2.52
C ASN A 7 27.37 6.61 2.38
N GLU A 8 26.61 6.15 1.38
CA GLU A 8 26.48 4.72 1.07
C GLU A 8 27.72 4.18 0.33
N ALA A 9 28.35 5.00 -0.52
CA ALA A 9 29.60 4.66 -1.21
C ALA A 9 30.87 4.83 -0.34
N ALA A 10 30.74 5.34 0.88
CA ALA A 10 31.86 5.53 1.77
C ALA A 10 32.37 4.17 2.28
N THR A 11 33.67 3.92 2.08
CA THR A 11 34.37 2.76 2.65
C THR A 11 34.98 3.12 3.99
N HIS A 12 34.79 2.25 4.98
CA HIS A 12 35.42 2.40 6.28
C HIS A 12 36.93 2.18 6.15
N VAL A 13 37.71 3.02 6.83
CA VAL A 13 39.17 2.90 6.90
C VAL A 13 39.47 2.59 8.36
N GLU A 14 39.99 1.40 8.62
CA GLU A 14 40.41 1.00 9.96
C GLU A 14 41.58 1.89 10.43
N ALA A 15 41.59 2.26 11.71
CA ALA A 15 42.58 3.19 12.27
C ALA A 15 44.04 2.73 12.08
N GLU A 16 44.25 1.42 11.96
CA GLU A 16 45.56 0.79 11.70
C GLU A 16 46.10 1.08 10.30
N GLN A 17 45.25 1.52 9.36
CA GLN A 17 45.64 1.92 8.00
C GLN A 17 45.99 3.41 7.90
N CYS A 18 45.82 4.17 8.98
CA CYS A 18 46.17 5.58 9.05
C CYS A 18 47.68 5.75 9.33
N GLY A 19 48.51 5.69 8.27
CA GLY A 19 49.95 5.97 8.34
C GLY A 19 50.31 7.42 7.94
N SER A 20 51.36 7.98 8.56
CA SER A 20 51.92 9.31 8.23
C SER A 20 52.92 9.32 7.07
N THR A 21 53.18 8.17 6.47
CA THR A 21 54.19 7.97 5.44
C THR A 21 53.61 7.18 4.26
N GLY A 22 53.76 7.69 3.03
CA GLY A 22 53.28 7.05 1.79
C GLY A 22 52.38 7.97 0.94
N ILE A 23 52.18 7.61 -0.35
CA ILE A 23 51.21 8.26 -1.24
C ILE A 23 50.13 7.22 -1.61
N PRO A 24 48.85 7.48 -1.29
CA PRO A 24 48.33 8.65 -0.54
C PRO A 24 48.59 8.52 0.97
N ASN A 25 48.73 9.64 1.69
CA ASN A 25 48.79 9.66 3.15
C ASN A 25 47.36 9.70 3.74
N PHE A 26 47.11 8.98 4.84
CA PHE A 26 45.75 8.76 5.38
C PHE A 26 45.57 9.36 6.79
N VAL A 27 46.38 10.35 7.17
CA VAL A 27 46.55 10.88 8.54
C VAL A 27 45.30 11.53 9.17
N TYR A 28 44.29 11.90 8.38
CA TYR A 28 43.09 12.61 8.88
C TYR A 28 41.77 11.87 8.57
N GLY A 29 41.79 10.54 8.63
CA GLY A 29 40.69 9.66 8.20
C GLY A 29 39.28 10.17 8.50
N HIS A 30 38.53 10.43 7.42
CA HIS A 30 37.07 10.36 7.39
C HIS A 30 36.65 9.60 6.13
N GLY A 31 36.88 8.27 6.13
CA GLY A 31 36.47 7.36 5.05
C GLY A 31 37.20 7.56 3.71
N ARG A 32 37.18 6.53 2.85
CA ARG A 32 37.50 6.69 1.43
C ARG A 32 36.18 6.70 0.67
N LEU A 33 35.92 7.77 -0.09
CA LEU A 33 34.83 7.77 -1.05
C LEU A 33 35.22 6.91 -2.24
N ASP A 34 34.49 5.82 -2.46
CA ASP A 34 34.60 5.09 -3.72
C ASP A 34 33.75 5.81 -4.77
N ILE A 35 34.42 6.60 -5.62
CA ILE A 35 33.77 7.37 -6.70
C ILE A 35 33.05 6.43 -7.68
N LYS A 36 33.60 5.23 -7.92
CA LYS A 36 32.96 4.25 -8.79
C LYS A 36 31.69 3.73 -8.12
N ALA A 37 31.74 3.35 -6.84
CA ALA A 37 30.56 2.91 -6.11
C ALA A 37 29.49 4.02 -6.05
N ALA A 38 29.88 5.27 -5.87
CA ALA A 38 28.95 6.40 -5.86
C ALA A 38 28.26 6.60 -7.21
N TYR A 39 29.01 6.47 -8.32
CA TYR A 39 28.47 6.51 -9.67
C TYR A 39 27.56 5.30 -9.96
N ASP A 40 27.98 4.10 -9.59
CA ASP A 40 27.22 2.87 -9.73
C ASP A 40 25.89 2.93 -8.93
N LEU A 41 25.91 3.47 -7.70
CA LEU A 41 24.71 3.74 -6.89
C LEU A 41 23.79 4.79 -7.51
N ALA A 42 24.37 5.83 -8.12
CA ALA A 42 23.60 6.84 -8.82
C ALA A 42 22.88 6.27 -10.05
N THR A 43 23.46 5.27 -10.71
CA THR A 43 22.89 4.61 -11.89
C THR A 43 22.01 3.40 -11.59
N ALA A 44 22.12 2.81 -10.40
CA ALA A 44 21.24 1.73 -9.95
C ALA A 44 19.76 2.15 -9.98
N THR A 45 18.85 1.20 -10.20
CA THR A 45 17.41 1.45 -10.09
C THR A 45 16.84 0.69 -8.91
N VAL A 46 15.87 1.30 -8.23
CA VAL A 46 15.18 0.73 -7.08
C VAL A 46 13.70 0.92 -7.31
N GLU A 47 12.97 -0.18 -7.35
CA GLU A 47 11.53 -0.22 -7.60
C GLU A 47 10.84 -0.89 -6.41
N LEU A 48 9.83 -0.23 -5.86
CA LEU A 48 8.96 -0.75 -4.81
C LEU A 48 7.61 -1.06 -5.43
N SER A 49 7.01 -2.19 -5.07
CA SER A 49 5.65 -2.54 -5.51
C SER A 49 4.59 -1.57 -4.99
N ALA A 50 4.86 -0.88 -3.87
CA ALA A 50 4.00 0.14 -3.31
C ALA A 50 4.79 1.08 -2.38
N THR A 51 4.40 2.37 -2.37
CA THR A 51 4.82 3.35 -1.36
C THR A 51 3.68 3.74 -0.42
N THR A 52 2.45 3.37 -0.77
CA THR A 52 1.25 3.55 0.04
C THR A 52 0.62 2.18 0.30
N ILE A 53 0.48 1.84 1.57
CA ILE A 53 -0.11 0.59 2.03
C ILE A 53 -1.47 0.95 2.61
N ASN A 54 -2.51 0.75 1.80
CA ASN A 54 -3.87 1.03 2.23
C ASN A 54 -4.34 0.04 3.30
N GLN A 55 -3.69 -1.14 3.37
CA GLN A 55 -4.01 -2.21 4.32
C GLN A 55 -3.40 -2.00 5.69
N ARG A 56 -4.07 -2.57 6.70
CA ARG A 56 -3.58 -2.56 8.09
C ARG A 56 -2.25 -3.29 8.21
N SER A 57 -1.94 -4.27 7.38
CA SER A 57 -0.63 -4.94 7.26
C SER A 57 -0.36 -5.26 5.79
N GLY A 58 0.83 -5.73 5.45
CA GLY A 58 1.10 -6.11 4.06
C GLY A 58 2.54 -6.46 3.77
N GLU A 59 2.85 -6.56 2.49
CA GLU A 59 4.20 -6.81 1.99
C GLU A 59 4.54 -5.85 0.85
N ILE A 60 5.80 -5.40 0.82
CA ILE A 60 6.34 -4.58 -0.26
C ILE A 60 7.45 -5.38 -0.93
N LYS A 61 7.28 -5.69 -2.21
CA LYS A 61 8.36 -6.28 -3.02
C LYS A 61 9.28 -5.16 -3.47
N VAL A 62 10.58 -5.37 -3.29
CA VAL A 62 11.63 -4.46 -3.72
C VAL A 62 12.48 -5.16 -4.76
N ASN A 63 12.67 -4.50 -5.90
CA ASN A 63 13.58 -4.91 -6.95
C ASN A 63 14.68 -3.86 -7.10
N VAL A 64 15.93 -4.28 -7.03
CA VAL A 64 17.11 -3.42 -7.23
C VAL A 64 17.91 -3.95 -8.41
N ILE A 65 18.14 -3.11 -9.41
CA ILE A 65 19.04 -3.42 -10.52
C ILE A 65 20.33 -2.62 -10.31
N ALA A 66 21.44 -3.33 -10.19
CA ALA A 66 22.74 -2.75 -9.89
C ALA A 66 23.90 -3.51 -10.57
N PRO A 67 25.04 -2.84 -10.84
CA PRO A 67 26.25 -3.50 -11.32
C PRO A 67 26.72 -4.63 -10.40
N ALA A 68 27.22 -5.74 -10.97
CA ALA A 68 27.48 -7.00 -10.26
C ALA A 68 28.40 -6.89 -9.02
N ALA A 69 29.34 -5.95 -9.00
CA ALA A 69 30.27 -5.75 -7.89
C ALA A 69 29.83 -4.68 -6.88
N LEU A 70 28.71 -3.98 -7.16
CA LEU A 70 28.24 -2.90 -6.30
C LEU A 70 27.69 -3.48 -5.00
N LYS A 71 28.31 -3.10 -3.88
CA LYS A 71 27.79 -3.36 -2.55
C LYS A 71 26.86 -2.23 -2.13
N TRP A 72 25.72 -2.59 -1.56
CA TRP A 72 24.72 -1.65 -1.07
C TRP A 72 23.89 -2.30 0.03
N ARG A 73 23.23 -1.50 0.86
CA ARG A 73 22.41 -2.02 1.95
C ARG A 73 21.02 -1.40 2.02
N VAL A 74 20.19 -2.02 2.85
CA VAL A 74 18.89 -1.52 3.30
C VAL A 74 19.04 -1.02 4.74
N ALA A 75 19.01 0.30 4.93
CA ALA A 75 19.22 0.97 6.21
C ALA A 75 18.02 1.86 6.61
N LYS A 76 18.09 2.46 7.81
CA LYS A 76 17.13 3.41 8.38
C LYS A 76 15.68 3.05 8.08
N ARG A 77 15.17 2.00 8.73
CA ARG A 77 13.81 1.49 8.54
C ARG A 77 12.91 2.04 9.64
N ALA A 78 11.66 2.32 9.33
CA ALA A 78 10.64 2.47 10.36
C ALA A 78 10.48 1.15 11.13
N GLU A 79 10.22 1.21 12.44
CA GLU A 79 10.18 0.02 13.32
C GLU A 79 9.10 -1.01 12.92
N TRP A 80 8.07 -0.55 12.21
CA TRP A 80 6.99 -1.39 11.70
C TRP A 80 7.31 -2.07 10.36
N LEU A 81 8.52 -1.90 9.83
CA LEU A 81 9.03 -2.58 8.64
C LEU A 81 10.06 -3.62 9.02
N THR A 82 9.84 -4.87 8.61
CA THR A 82 10.81 -5.95 8.82
C THR A 82 11.33 -6.50 7.49
N LEU A 83 12.65 -6.69 7.42
CA LEU A 83 13.33 -7.42 6.34
C LEU A 83 13.86 -8.70 6.96
N SER A 84 13.43 -9.86 6.45
CA SER A 84 13.97 -11.15 6.89
C SER A 84 15.33 -11.41 6.24
N GLY A 85 16.33 -11.77 7.05
CA GLY A 85 17.68 -12.07 6.56
C GLY A 85 18.61 -10.86 6.56
N ASN A 86 19.58 -10.86 5.65
CA ASN A 86 20.63 -9.84 5.60
C ASN A 86 20.12 -8.50 5.06
N SER A 87 20.73 -7.41 5.54
CA SER A 87 20.51 -6.04 5.07
C SER A 87 21.43 -5.63 3.93
N ASP A 88 22.48 -6.42 3.68
CA ASP A 88 23.59 -6.07 2.81
C ASP A 88 23.56 -6.97 1.58
N PHE A 89 23.68 -6.34 0.42
CA PHE A 89 23.52 -6.95 -0.89
C PHE A 89 24.69 -6.63 -1.80
N THR A 90 24.84 -7.42 -2.86
CA THR A 90 25.86 -7.20 -3.90
C THR A 90 25.23 -7.49 -5.25
N GLY A 91 25.39 -6.57 -6.20
CA GLY A 91 24.71 -6.65 -7.50
C GLY A 91 23.19 -6.48 -7.37
N SER A 92 22.46 -6.92 -8.39
CA SER A 92 20.99 -6.88 -8.39
C SER A 92 20.39 -7.82 -7.34
N ALA A 93 19.30 -7.41 -6.70
CA ALA A 93 18.60 -8.24 -5.73
C ALA A 93 17.10 -7.97 -5.69
N THR A 94 16.34 -9.00 -5.34
CA THR A 94 14.90 -8.94 -5.10
C THR A 94 14.60 -9.46 -3.70
N PHE A 95 13.84 -8.70 -2.92
CA PHE A 95 13.46 -9.08 -1.56
C PHE A 95 12.09 -8.52 -1.18
N THR A 96 11.55 -9.00 -0.08
CA THR A 96 10.25 -8.58 0.45
C THR A 96 10.42 -7.93 1.82
N LEU A 97 9.79 -6.77 2.00
CA LEU A 97 9.62 -6.12 3.29
C LEU A 97 8.24 -6.46 3.83
N ARG A 98 8.17 -6.91 5.08
CA ARG A 98 6.90 -7.12 5.78
C ARG A 98 6.53 -5.84 6.52
N VAL A 99 5.28 -5.44 6.35
CA VAL A 99 4.66 -4.28 6.97
C VAL A 99 3.82 -4.80 8.14
N ALA A 100 4.24 -4.49 9.36
CA ALA A 100 3.52 -4.86 10.57
C ALA A 100 2.13 -4.20 10.62
N GLU A 101 1.23 -4.74 11.43
CA GLU A 101 -0.11 -4.16 11.55
C GLU A 101 -0.07 -2.72 12.11
N ASN A 102 -0.86 -1.81 11.55
CA ASN A 102 -1.16 -0.51 12.15
C ASN A 102 -2.53 -0.56 12.83
N THR A 103 -2.53 -0.75 14.15
CA THR A 103 -3.75 -0.81 14.96
C THR A 103 -4.25 0.57 15.41
N ALA A 104 -3.46 1.63 15.20
CA ALA A 104 -3.83 3.00 15.55
C ALA A 104 -4.80 3.60 14.52
N ALA A 105 -5.75 4.42 14.99
CA ALA A 105 -6.74 5.09 14.14
C ALA A 105 -6.08 5.93 13.02
N ALA A 106 -5.01 6.64 13.36
CA ALA A 106 -4.28 7.49 12.43
C ALA A 106 -3.37 6.68 11.49
N ALA A 107 -3.23 7.17 10.26
CA ALA A 107 -2.19 6.72 9.35
C ALA A 107 -0.81 7.00 9.93
N ARG A 108 0.17 6.14 9.60
CA ARG A 108 1.57 6.33 9.99
C ARG A 108 2.46 6.39 8.76
N SER A 109 3.51 7.20 8.87
CA SER A 109 4.54 7.30 7.83
C SER A 109 5.90 6.92 8.39
N GLY A 110 6.76 6.42 7.52
CA GLY A 110 8.08 5.96 7.87
C GLY A 110 9.02 6.06 6.68
N VAL A 111 10.30 6.26 6.93
CA VAL A 111 11.32 6.29 5.88
C VAL A 111 12.04 4.96 5.87
N ILE A 112 12.40 4.50 4.67
CA ILE A 112 13.36 3.44 4.45
C ILE A 112 14.45 3.90 3.49
N GLN A 113 15.71 3.54 3.77
CA GLN A 113 16.81 3.76 2.85
C GLN A 113 17.23 2.45 2.16
N ILE A 114 17.24 2.45 0.83
CA ILE A 114 17.65 1.31 -0.01
C ILE A 114 18.67 1.83 -1.01
N ALA A 115 19.88 1.25 -1.01
CA ALA A 115 20.97 1.67 -1.89
C ALA A 115 21.22 3.19 -1.86
N GLY A 116 21.24 3.77 -0.66
CA GLY A 116 21.44 5.20 -0.43
C GLY A 116 20.27 6.11 -0.86
N ARG A 117 19.15 5.55 -1.31
CA ARG A 117 17.92 6.30 -1.68
C ARG A 117 16.88 6.20 -0.60
N SER A 118 16.24 7.33 -0.27
CA SER A 118 15.20 7.39 0.75
C SER A 118 13.82 7.28 0.14
N PHE A 119 13.01 6.38 0.66
CA PHE A 119 11.61 6.19 0.29
C PHE A 119 10.74 6.51 1.50
N THR A 120 9.73 7.37 1.29
CA THR A 120 8.70 7.63 2.29
C THR A 120 7.56 6.66 2.05
N LEU A 121 7.26 5.85 3.05
CA LEU A 121 6.18 4.88 3.05
C LEU A 121 5.06 5.37 3.95
N THR A 122 3.83 5.26 3.49
CA THR A 122 2.63 5.61 4.27
C THR A 122 1.73 4.39 4.40
N GLN A 123 1.34 4.09 5.63
CA GLN A 123 0.43 3.01 5.95
C GLN A 123 -0.85 3.57 6.55
N ALA A 124 -1.99 3.12 6.05
CA ALA A 124 -3.29 3.52 6.55
C ALA A 124 -3.45 3.18 8.04
N GLY A 125 -4.30 3.95 8.72
CA GLY A 125 -4.72 3.68 10.08
C GLY A 125 -5.82 2.64 10.15
N SER A 126 -6.29 2.37 11.36
CA SER A 126 -7.34 1.42 11.67
C SER A 126 -8.73 2.06 11.81
N GLU A 127 -8.83 3.39 11.71
CA GLU A 127 -10.09 4.11 11.97
C GLU A 127 -11.21 3.65 11.02
N PRO A 128 -12.32 3.09 11.55
CA PRO A 128 -13.40 2.65 10.71
C PRO A 128 -14.03 3.83 9.95
N PHE A 129 -14.35 3.62 8.67
CA PHE A 129 -15.09 4.60 7.88
C PHE A 129 -16.56 4.22 7.71
N ALA A 130 -17.33 5.15 7.18
CA ALA A 130 -18.74 5.00 6.87
C ALA A 130 -19.01 5.26 5.40
N VAL A 131 -20.00 4.56 4.84
CA VAL A 131 -20.51 4.82 3.49
C VAL A 131 -22.02 4.94 3.50
N SER A 132 -22.56 5.73 2.60
CA SER A 132 -24.01 5.97 2.48
C SER A 132 -24.42 6.30 1.06
N GLY A 133 -25.72 6.21 0.82
CA GLY A 133 -26.32 6.52 -0.47
C GLY A 133 -27.83 6.38 -0.46
N ARG A 134 -28.41 6.31 -1.66
CA ARG A 134 -29.84 6.15 -1.87
C ARG A 134 -30.16 5.12 -2.94
N VAL A 135 -31.35 4.55 -2.87
CA VAL A 135 -31.93 3.72 -3.93
C VAL A 135 -33.22 4.38 -4.40
N PHE A 136 -33.34 4.56 -5.71
CA PHE A 136 -34.51 5.14 -6.36
C PHE A 136 -34.76 4.49 -7.73
N ASP A 137 -35.94 4.65 -8.32
CA ASP A 137 -36.22 4.16 -9.67
C ASP A 137 -35.79 5.17 -10.75
N GLY A 138 -35.98 4.84 -12.03
CA GLY A 138 -35.67 5.74 -13.16
C GLY A 138 -36.43 7.08 -13.15
N ASN A 139 -37.49 7.21 -12.35
CA ASN A 139 -38.27 8.43 -12.17
C ASN A 139 -37.88 9.21 -10.90
N GLY A 140 -36.89 8.73 -10.14
CA GLY A 140 -36.45 9.34 -8.89
C GLY A 140 -37.30 8.96 -7.66
N VAL A 141 -38.23 8.02 -7.79
CA VAL A 141 -39.07 7.56 -6.68
C VAL A 141 -38.21 6.73 -5.71
N PRO A 142 -38.21 7.04 -4.40
CA PRO A 142 -37.42 6.29 -3.43
C PRO A 142 -37.83 4.82 -3.31
N GLN A 143 -36.85 3.93 -3.18
CA GLN A 143 -37.09 2.49 -3.04
C GLN A 143 -36.79 2.00 -1.61
N PRO A 144 -37.81 1.74 -0.78
CA PRO A 144 -37.62 1.23 0.58
C PRO A 144 -37.37 -0.28 0.61
N HIS A 145 -36.82 -0.77 1.73
CA HIS A 145 -36.58 -2.19 2.00
C HIS A 145 -35.67 -2.90 0.97
N VAL A 146 -34.78 -2.17 0.31
CA VAL A 146 -33.74 -2.74 -0.55
C VAL A 146 -32.56 -3.13 0.34
N ARG A 147 -32.10 -4.39 0.24
CA ARG A 147 -30.93 -4.89 0.98
C ARG A 147 -29.66 -4.39 0.30
N ILE A 148 -28.79 -3.76 1.08
CA ILE A 148 -27.45 -3.33 0.68
C ILE A 148 -26.45 -4.25 1.36
N ALA A 149 -25.77 -5.02 0.52
CA ALA A 149 -24.78 -6.00 0.94
C ALA A 149 -23.36 -5.48 0.77
N PHE A 150 -22.50 -5.85 1.70
CA PHE A 150 -21.09 -5.51 1.70
C PHE A 150 -20.27 -6.80 1.70
N MET A 151 -19.37 -6.92 0.73
CA MET A 151 -18.49 -8.09 0.61
C MET A 151 -17.07 -7.60 0.45
N ARG A 152 -16.15 -8.12 1.27
CA ARG A 152 -14.73 -7.87 1.05
C ARG A 152 -14.27 -8.63 -0.19
N GLU A 153 -13.47 -7.98 -1.03
CA GLU A 153 -12.92 -8.63 -2.23
C GLU A 153 -11.80 -9.64 -1.89
N ASP A 154 -11.24 -9.58 -0.68
CA ASP A 154 -10.24 -10.53 -0.19
C ASP A 154 -10.84 -11.85 0.35
N GLY A 155 -12.17 -11.99 0.35
CA GLY A 155 -12.86 -13.22 0.75
C GLY A 155 -12.90 -13.50 2.24
N LEU A 156 -12.39 -12.60 3.08
CA LEU A 156 -12.56 -12.70 4.53
C LEU A 156 -14.01 -12.32 4.87
N GLU A 157 -14.76 -13.25 5.46
CA GLU A 157 -16.11 -12.97 5.95
C GLU A 157 -16.06 -12.12 7.22
N GLY A 158 -17.03 -11.21 7.39
CA GLY A 158 -17.43 -10.81 8.74
C GLY A 158 -17.70 -9.33 9.04
N GLU A 159 -17.49 -8.37 8.14
CA GLU A 159 -17.74 -6.95 8.46
C GLU A 159 -17.76 -6.07 7.19
N PRO A 160 -18.59 -5.01 7.12
CA PRO A 160 -19.70 -4.68 8.02
C PRO A 160 -21.01 -5.41 7.63
N PRO A 161 -22.02 -5.49 8.52
CA PRO A 161 -23.27 -6.19 8.25
C PRO A 161 -24.09 -5.53 7.13
N ASP A 162 -25.03 -6.27 6.56
CA ASP A 162 -25.99 -5.71 5.61
C ASP A 162 -26.92 -4.68 6.24
N VAL A 163 -27.38 -3.72 5.43
CA VAL A 163 -28.40 -2.74 5.82
C VAL A 163 -29.57 -2.77 4.85
N THR A 164 -30.70 -2.21 5.26
CA THR A 164 -31.87 -2.02 4.39
C THR A 164 -32.18 -0.54 4.23
N THR A 165 -32.70 -0.15 3.06
CA THR A 165 -33.11 1.23 2.84
C THR A 165 -34.35 1.62 3.64
N ASP A 166 -34.37 2.85 4.13
CA ASP A 166 -35.51 3.45 4.82
C ASP A 166 -36.68 3.80 3.87
N ALA A 167 -37.76 4.39 4.41
CA ALA A 167 -38.93 4.82 3.63
C ALA A 167 -38.58 5.84 2.53
N GLN A 168 -37.48 6.59 2.68
CA GLN A 168 -36.96 7.56 1.73
C GLN A 168 -35.86 6.97 0.85
N GLY A 169 -35.71 5.64 0.83
CA GLY A 169 -34.71 4.93 0.02
C GLY A 169 -33.27 5.21 0.45
N ARG A 170 -33.02 5.80 1.63
CA ARG A 170 -31.67 6.12 2.13
C ARG A 170 -31.11 4.94 2.89
N TRP A 171 -29.79 4.82 2.87
CA TRP A 171 -29.05 3.82 3.63
C TRP A 171 -27.70 4.35 4.06
N SER A 172 -27.18 3.83 5.17
CA SER A 172 -25.86 4.14 5.70
C SER A 172 -25.28 2.93 6.42
N GLN A 173 -23.98 2.72 6.31
CA GLN A 173 -23.25 1.71 7.07
C GLN A 173 -21.93 2.29 7.61
N THR A 174 -21.56 1.87 8.80
CA THR A 174 -20.32 2.19 9.53
C THR A 174 -19.51 0.91 9.77
N GLY A 175 -18.28 1.02 10.27
CA GLY A 175 -17.49 -0.15 10.65
C GLY A 175 -16.66 -0.73 9.51
N PHE A 176 -16.53 -0.03 8.39
CA PHE A 176 -15.60 -0.45 7.34
C PHE A 176 -14.16 -0.22 7.79
N THR A 177 -13.35 -1.27 7.79
CA THR A 177 -11.93 -1.12 8.12
C THR A 177 -11.15 -0.58 6.91
N PRO A 178 -10.22 0.36 7.08
CA PRO A 178 -9.35 0.79 5.99
C PRO A 178 -8.49 -0.37 5.47
N GLY A 179 -8.38 -0.46 4.14
CA GLY A 179 -7.45 -1.37 3.48
C GLY A 179 -8.03 -2.38 2.53
N PRO A 180 -9.00 -3.19 2.96
CA PRO A 180 -9.78 -4.01 2.06
C PRO A 180 -10.56 -3.14 1.08
N VAL A 181 -10.80 -3.68 -0.12
CA VAL A 181 -11.82 -3.15 -1.02
C VAL A 181 -13.11 -3.88 -0.72
N TYR A 182 -14.19 -3.11 -0.55
CA TYR A 182 -15.52 -3.63 -0.31
C TYR A 182 -16.38 -3.45 -1.55
N ARG A 183 -17.04 -4.51 -1.98
CA ARG A 183 -18.09 -4.48 -2.99
C ARG A 183 -19.43 -4.22 -2.33
N VAL A 184 -20.12 -3.19 -2.79
CA VAL A 184 -21.46 -2.77 -2.33
C VAL A 184 -22.49 -3.17 -3.35
N ILE A 185 -23.51 -3.94 -2.96
CA ILE A 185 -24.49 -4.52 -3.89
C ILE A 185 -25.91 -4.27 -3.36
N ALA A 186 -26.76 -3.64 -4.18
CA ALA A 186 -28.19 -3.55 -3.91
C ALA A 186 -28.93 -4.80 -4.39
N SER A 187 -29.87 -5.30 -3.59
CA SER A 187 -30.68 -6.47 -3.92
C SER A 187 -32.08 -6.40 -3.31
N ARG A 188 -33.10 -6.76 -4.11
CA ARG A 188 -34.48 -6.94 -3.66
C ARG A 188 -35.18 -7.92 -4.59
N GLY A 189 -35.51 -9.12 -4.09
CA GLY A 189 -36.19 -10.15 -4.87
C GLY A 189 -35.53 -10.44 -6.23
N ARG A 190 -36.27 -10.21 -7.32
CA ARG A 190 -35.81 -10.38 -8.70
C ARG A 190 -35.50 -9.05 -9.39
N GLU A 191 -35.25 -7.98 -8.67
CA GLU A 191 -34.94 -6.67 -9.26
C GLU A 191 -33.45 -6.55 -9.62
N SER A 192 -33.17 -5.69 -10.60
CA SER A 192 -31.83 -5.32 -11.04
C SER A 192 -31.60 -3.85 -10.75
N PHE A 193 -30.38 -3.52 -10.33
CA PHE A 193 -29.95 -2.18 -9.97
C PHE A 193 -28.76 -1.73 -10.84
N ALA A 194 -28.70 -0.42 -11.12
CA ALA A 194 -27.61 0.23 -11.83
C ALA A 194 -26.93 1.29 -10.94
N PRO A 195 -25.60 1.28 -10.81
CA PRO A 195 -24.70 0.22 -11.26
C PRO A 195 -24.99 -1.11 -10.54
N SER A 196 -24.52 -2.23 -11.08
CA SER A 196 -24.75 -3.54 -10.46
C SER A 196 -23.98 -3.75 -9.16
N ALA A 197 -22.93 -2.95 -8.94
CA ALA A 197 -22.22 -2.81 -7.68
C ALA A 197 -21.35 -1.54 -7.68
N TYR A 198 -20.96 -1.11 -6.48
CA TYR A 198 -19.84 -0.18 -6.26
C TYR A 198 -18.66 -0.88 -5.60
N THR A 199 -17.47 -0.31 -5.71
CA THR A 199 -16.31 -0.66 -4.89
C THR A 199 -15.91 0.53 -4.03
N VAL A 200 -15.58 0.29 -2.75
CA VAL A 200 -15.18 1.33 -1.81
C VAL A 200 -14.01 0.88 -0.93
N SER A 201 -13.13 1.83 -0.63
CA SER A 201 -11.98 1.66 0.28
C SER A 201 -11.77 2.89 1.19
N ALA A 202 -12.70 3.84 1.15
CA ALA A 202 -12.66 5.12 1.85
C ALA A 202 -14.11 5.64 2.08
N PRO A 203 -14.32 6.66 2.93
CA PRO A 203 -15.65 7.22 3.15
C PRO A 203 -16.30 7.74 1.85
N VAL A 204 -17.58 7.41 1.62
CA VAL A 204 -18.37 7.88 0.46
C VAL A 204 -19.83 8.12 0.85
N THR A 205 -20.43 9.25 0.46
CA THR A 205 -21.80 9.62 0.85
C THR A 205 -22.82 9.68 -0.30
N ALA A 206 -22.46 9.16 -1.48
CA ALA A 206 -23.28 9.24 -2.68
C ALA A 206 -23.31 7.93 -3.50
N LEU A 207 -23.36 6.78 -2.81
CA LEU A 207 -23.44 5.47 -3.45
C LEU A 207 -24.88 5.15 -3.85
N ASN A 208 -25.31 5.71 -4.99
CA ASN A 208 -26.70 5.68 -5.41
C ASN A 208 -27.00 4.54 -6.38
N PHE A 209 -28.05 3.77 -6.12
CA PHE A 209 -28.52 2.73 -7.05
C PHE A 209 -29.84 3.15 -7.70
N ILE A 210 -29.96 2.87 -8.99
CA ILE A 210 -31.18 3.05 -9.76
C ILE A 210 -31.81 1.68 -10.02
N GLU A 211 -33.05 1.47 -9.59
CA GLU A 211 -33.83 0.30 -10.00
C GLU A 211 -34.13 0.40 -11.50
N VAL A 212 -33.66 -0.58 -12.28
CA VAL A 212 -33.75 -0.52 -13.75
C VAL A 212 -34.76 -1.48 -14.35
N ASN A 213 -34.88 -2.72 -13.85
CA ASN A 213 -35.80 -3.75 -14.38
C ASN A 213 -35.87 -4.97 -13.46
N ARG A 214 -36.87 -5.85 -13.64
CA ARG A 214 -36.80 -7.22 -13.10
C ARG A 214 -35.76 -8.04 -13.86
N ARG A 215 -34.84 -8.70 -13.14
CA ARG A 215 -33.90 -9.71 -13.63
C ARG A 215 -34.67 -10.82 -14.35
N ILE A 216 -34.60 -10.84 -15.68
CA ILE A 216 -35.15 -11.91 -16.51
C ILE A 216 -34.14 -13.06 -16.50
N ILE A 217 -34.49 -14.16 -15.83
CA ILE A 217 -33.82 -15.45 -16.03
C ILE A 217 -34.54 -16.10 -17.21
N LEU A 218 -33.92 -16.13 -18.39
CA LEU A 218 -34.44 -16.93 -19.51
C LEU A 218 -34.28 -18.41 -19.15
N PRO A 219 -35.35 -19.21 -19.06
CA PRO A 219 -35.20 -20.65 -18.93
C PRO A 219 -34.59 -21.16 -20.24
N PHE A 220 -33.47 -21.88 -20.15
CA PHE A 220 -32.93 -22.63 -21.28
C PHE A 220 -34.00 -23.64 -21.72
N PHE A 221 -34.58 -23.45 -22.91
CA PHE A 221 -35.34 -24.52 -23.56
C PHE A 221 -34.33 -25.58 -24.01
N ARG A 222 -34.49 -26.81 -23.48
CA ARG A 222 -33.80 -28.01 -23.94
C ARG A 222 -34.40 -28.49 -25.26
#